data_AF-A0A226I7U4-F1
#
_entry.id   AF-A0A226I7U4-F1
#
_cell.length_a   1.000
_cell.length_b   1.000
_cell.length_c   1.000
_cell.angle_alpha   90.00
_cell.angle_beta   90.00
_cell.angle_gamma   90.00
#
_symmetry.space_group_name_H-M   'P 1'
#
loop_
_entity.id
_entity.type
_entity.pdbx_description
1 polymer ?
#
loop_
_entity_poly.entity_id
_entity_poly.type
_entity_poly.pdbx_seq_one_letter_code
_entity_poly.pdbx_strand_id
1 'polypeptide(L)'
;MSKEIATIEQIFESENLDANAIVITGIPERHIEAVKAIAKLFVATDYHNPTFKPDFTDYDQYKYSAYAEMGSPSGVGFSYCDYDYWITDSAVGSRLVSESRETAKMIFDEYQDLYKAFMVYDREVK
;
A
#
# COMPACT_ATOMS: atom_id res chain seq x y z
N MET A 1 23.45 -11.48 8.39
CA MET A 1 22.37 -12.37 8.89
C MET A 1 21.07 -11.76 8.41
N SER A 2 20.43 -12.34 7.40
CA SER A 2 19.10 -11.91 6.95
C SER A 2 18.12 -12.18 8.09
N LYS A 3 17.49 -11.13 8.61
CA LYS A 3 16.37 -11.26 9.55
C LYS A 3 15.22 -11.87 8.75
N GLU A 4 14.69 -13.00 9.19
CA GLU A 4 13.51 -13.61 8.57
C GLU A 4 12.35 -12.60 8.66
N ILE A 5 11.77 -12.26 7.51
CA ILE A 5 10.64 -11.32 7.45
C ILE A 5 9.36 -12.10 7.74
N ALA A 6 8.49 -11.54 8.57
CA ALA A 6 7.23 -12.19 8.96
C ALA A 6 6.29 -12.33 7.76
N THR A 7 5.64 -13.48 7.65
CA THR A 7 4.58 -13.70 6.65
C THR A 7 3.33 -12.89 7.03
N ILE A 8 2.42 -12.70 6.07
CA ILE A 8 1.17 -11.97 6.32
C ILE A 8 0.32 -12.67 7.38
N GLU A 9 0.29 -14.00 7.40
CA GLU A 9 -0.43 -14.78 8.39
C GLU A 9 0.13 -14.51 9.80
N GLN A 10 1.46 -14.55 9.95
CA GLN A 10 2.14 -14.26 11.22
C GLN A 10 1.88 -12.82 11.69
N ILE A 11 1.83 -11.86 10.75
CA ILE A 11 1.52 -10.46 11.06
C ILE A 11 0.09 -10.33 11.60
N PHE A 12 -0.90 -10.94 10.94
CA PHE A 12 -2.28 -10.91 11.40
C PHE A 12 -2.46 -11.63 12.74
N GLU A 13 -1.79 -12.76 12.93
CA GLU A 13 -1.80 -13.50 14.20
C GLU A 13 -1.26 -12.66 15.36
N SER A 14 -0.28 -11.77 15.11
CA SER A 14 0.24 -10.85 16.14
C SER A 14 -0.82 -9.88 16.69
N GLU A 15 -1.88 -9.62 15.91
CA GLU A 15 -3.06 -8.84 16.31
C GLU A 15 -4.26 -9.70 16.73
N ASN A 16 -4.09 -11.03 16.82
CA ASN A 16 -5.17 -12.01 17.05
C ASN A 16 -6.22 -12.02 15.92
N LEU A 17 -5.79 -11.81 14.68
CA LEU A 17 -6.61 -11.83 13.47
C LEU A 17 -6.19 -12.98 12.55
N ASP A 18 -7.08 -13.36 11.61
CA ASP A 18 -6.79 -14.32 10.54
C ASP A 18 -6.81 -13.60 9.19
N ALA A 19 -5.67 -13.60 8.49
CA ALA A 19 -5.52 -12.99 7.17
C ALA A 19 -6.44 -13.60 6.09
N ASN A 20 -6.92 -14.83 6.29
CA ASN A 20 -7.81 -15.55 5.38
C ASN A 20 -9.31 -15.36 5.71
N ALA A 21 -9.62 -14.81 6.88
CA ALA A 21 -10.99 -14.53 7.30
C ALA A 21 -11.57 -13.24 6.70
N ILE A 22 -10.83 -12.53 5.85
CA ILE A 22 -11.29 -11.27 5.21
C ILE A 22 -12.40 -11.59 4.19
N VAL A 23 -13.63 -11.21 4.53
CA VAL A 23 -14.82 -11.36 3.66
C VAL A 23 -15.23 -10.00 3.08
N ILE A 24 -15.27 -9.89 1.76
CA ILE A 24 -15.69 -8.69 1.04
C ILE A 24 -16.98 -9.00 0.26
N THR A 25 -18.03 -8.24 0.51
CA THR A 25 -19.35 -8.40 -0.13
C THR A 25 -19.84 -7.08 -0.71
N GLY A 26 -20.72 -7.13 -1.72
CA GLY A 26 -21.35 -5.93 -2.28
C GLY A 26 -20.53 -5.21 -3.36
N ILE A 27 -19.50 -5.85 -3.90
CA ILE A 27 -18.69 -5.36 -5.03
C ILE A 27 -18.58 -6.43 -6.13
N PRO A 28 -18.26 -6.07 -7.37
CA PRO A 28 -17.96 -7.03 -8.42
C PRO A 28 -16.79 -7.97 -8.06
N GLU A 29 -16.91 -9.26 -8.39
CA GLU A 29 -15.93 -10.30 -8.04
C GLU A 29 -14.49 -9.94 -8.44
N ARG A 30 -14.31 -9.32 -9.62
CA ARG A 30 -13.02 -8.85 -10.14
C ARG A 30 -12.27 -7.86 -9.23
N HIS A 31 -12.94 -7.26 -8.24
CA HIS A 31 -12.32 -6.31 -7.30
C HIS A 31 -12.07 -6.91 -5.90
N ILE A 32 -12.57 -8.11 -5.61
CA ILE A 32 -12.47 -8.71 -4.27
C ILE A 32 -11.02 -8.88 -3.85
N GLU A 33 -10.19 -9.45 -4.72
CA GLU A 33 -8.79 -9.73 -4.39
C GLU A 33 -7.96 -8.44 -4.25
N ALA A 34 -8.25 -7.40 -5.04
CA ALA A 34 -7.62 -6.09 -4.87
C ALA A 34 -7.93 -5.48 -3.49
N VAL A 35 -9.18 -5.61 -3.02
CA VAL A 35 -9.61 -5.09 -1.71
C VAL A 35 -9.00 -5.90 -0.56
N LYS A 36 -8.93 -7.23 -0.68
CA LYS A 36 -8.22 -8.07 0.29
C LYS A 36 -6.73 -7.74 0.34
N ALA A 37 -6.10 -7.54 -0.82
CA ALA A 37 -4.68 -7.24 -0.91
C ALA A 37 -4.32 -5.93 -0.23
N ILE A 38 -5.09 -4.86 -0.46
CA ILE A 38 -4.83 -3.58 0.20
C ILE A 38 -5.10 -3.61 1.71
N ALA A 39 -6.11 -4.38 2.15
CA ALA A 39 -6.34 -4.59 3.58
C ALA A 39 -5.14 -5.28 4.25
N LYS A 40 -4.58 -6.31 3.61
CA LYS A 40 -3.36 -6.99 4.08
C LYS A 40 -2.14 -6.06 4.11
N LEU A 41 -1.99 -5.22 3.10
CA LEU A 41 -0.90 -4.23 3.04
C LEU A 41 -0.99 -3.17 4.13
N PHE A 42 -2.19 -2.75 4.57
CA PHE A 42 -2.34 -1.85 5.70
C PHE A 42 -1.75 -2.45 6.98
N VAL A 43 -2.20 -3.65 7.34
CA VAL A 43 -1.74 -4.33 8.57
C VAL A 43 -0.24 -4.62 8.50
N ALA A 44 0.28 -5.04 7.33
CA ALA A 44 1.71 -5.24 7.15
C ALA A 44 2.51 -3.94 7.30
N THR A 45 1.99 -2.82 6.78
CA THR A 45 2.65 -1.52 6.91
C THR A 45 2.70 -1.07 8.36
N ASP A 46 1.61 -1.21 9.11
CA ASP A 46 1.54 -0.86 10.54
C ASP A 46 2.50 -1.74 11.36
N TYR A 47 2.53 -3.06 11.09
CA TYR A 47 3.44 -3.99 11.76
C TYR A 47 4.92 -3.62 11.60
N HIS A 48 5.32 -3.21 10.39
CA HIS A 48 6.70 -2.82 10.09
C HIS A 48 7.03 -1.37 10.47
N ASN A 49 6.03 -0.58 10.86
CA ASN A 49 6.16 0.80 11.31
C ASN A 49 5.46 1.04 12.67
N PRO A 50 5.76 0.24 13.72
CA PRO A 50 4.92 0.14 14.92
C PRO A 50 4.82 1.44 15.75
N THR A 51 5.78 2.35 15.58
CA THR A 51 5.81 3.65 16.28
C THR A 51 5.63 4.83 15.35
N PHE A 52 5.58 4.61 14.04
CA PHE A 52 5.52 5.68 13.07
C PHE A 52 4.12 6.29 13.05
N LYS A 53 4.05 7.59 13.26
CA LYS A 53 2.82 8.37 13.14
C LYS A 53 3.07 9.48 12.14
N PRO A 54 2.63 9.34 10.87
CA PRO A 54 2.88 10.35 9.87
C PRO A 54 2.04 11.60 10.18
N ASP A 55 2.71 12.71 10.46
CA ASP A 55 2.15 14.05 10.58
C ASP A 55 2.32 14.77 9.24
N PHE A 56 1.24 14.83 8.45
CA PHE A 56 1.26 15.49 7.14
C PHE A 56 1.27 17.02 7.21
N THR A 57 1.26 17.60 8.42
CA THR A 57 1.47 19.04 8.64
C THR A 57 2.93 19.37 8.95
N ASP A 58 3.73 18.36 9.31
CA ASP A 58 5.17 18.47 9.50
C ASP A 58 5.92 18.19 8.19
N TYR A 59 6.50 19.25 7.62
CA TYR A 59 7.28 19.20 6.37
C TYR A 59 8.70 18.64 6.57
N ASP A 60 9.20 18.60 7.81
CA ASP A 60 10.53 18.07 8.14
C ASP A 60 10.48 16.56 8.42
N GLN A 61 9.30 16.01 8.70
CA GLN A 61 9.10 14.57 8.84
C GLN A 61 9.00 13.89 7.46
N TYR A 62 10.09 13.27 7.03
CA TYR A 62 10.09 12.45 5.82
C TYR A 62 9.15 11.25 5.90
N LYS A 63 8.48 10.95 4.79
CA LYS A 63 7.49 9.88 4.63
C LYS A 63 7.78 9.17 3.31
N TYR A 64 8.07 7.88 3.37
CA TYR A 64 8.51 7.12 2.19
C TYR A 64 7.43 6.16 1.73
N SER A 65 7.01 6.25 0.47
CA SER A 65 6.11 5.29 -0.17
C SER A 65 6.85 4.51 -1.25
N ALA A 66 6.40 3.28 -1.48
CA ALA A 66 6.87 2.49 -2.60
C ALA A 66 6.37 3.10 -3.92
N TYR A 67 7.29 3.26 -4.88
CA TYR A 67 6.99 3.64 -6.25
C TYR A 67 7.50 2.53 -7.17
N ALA A 68 6.58 1.82 -7.83
CA ALA A 68 6.90 0.76 -8.76
C ALA A 68 7.07 1.32 -10.18
N GLU A 69 8.16 0.97 -10.86
CA GLU A 69 8.32 1.28 -12.28
C GLU A 69 7.45 0.31 -13.10
N MET A 70 6.28 0.79 -13.52
CA MET A 70 5.38 0.05 -14.40
C MET A 70 5.90 0.20 -15.84
N GLY A 71 6.36 -0.89 -16.46
CA GLY A 71 7.04 -0.89 -17.76
C GLY A 71 6.22 -0.51 -19.02
N SER A 72 5.22 0.36 -18.93
CA SER A 72 4.38 0.91 -20.03
C SER A 72 3.39 1.93 -19.42
N PRO A 73 2.96 3.02 -20.12
CA PRO A 73 2.34 4.19 -19.48
C PRO A 73 0.97 3.86 -18.89
N SER A 74 0.94 3.56 -17.59
CA SER A 74 -0.28 3.38 -16.80
C SER A 74 -0.05 4.11 -15.48
N GLY A 75 -0.73 5.26 -15.36
CA GLY A 75 -0.51 6.26 -14.32
C GLY A 75 -0.84 5.80 -12.90
N VAL A 76 -0.17 6.42 -11.94
CA VAL A 76 -0.48 6.35 -10.51
C VAL A 76 -0.92 7.73 -10.04
N GLY A 77 -1.95 7.77 -9.17
CA GLY A 77 -2.33 8.97 -8.42
C GLY A 77 -3.78 9.40 -8.61
N PHE A 78 -4.55 9.36 -7.52
CA PHE A 78 -5.88 9.98 -7.43
C PHE A 78 -5.68 11.50 -7.23
N SER A 79 -5.49 12.25 -8.31
CA SER A 79 -5.44 13.72 -8.29
C SER A 79 -6.52 14.30 -9.21
N TYR A 80 -7.39 15.13 -8.63
CA TYR A 80 -8.44 15.87 -9.34
C TYR A 80 -7.82 17.11 -10.01
N CYS A 81 -8.07 17.31 -11.30
CA CYS A 81 -7.40 18.30 -12.15
C CYS A 81 -8.26 19.52 -12.51
N ASP A 82 -8.90 20.19 -11.55
CA ASP A 82 -9.51 21.51 -11.82
C ASP A 82 -8.55 22.67 -11.52
N TYR A 83 -8.73 23.70 -12.33
CA TYR A 83 -7.87 24.84 -12.61
C TYR A 83 -8.11 26.01 -11.64
N ASP A 84 -7.12 26.28 -10.78
CA ASP A 84 -6.58 27.62 -10.51
C ASP A 84 -5.14 27.42 -10.00
N TYR A 85 -4.19 28.26 -10.42
CA TYR A 85 -2.76 27.92 -10.40
C TYR A 85 -2.13 28.01 -9.00
N TRP A 86 -2.26 26.95 -8.18
CA TRP A 86 -1.41 26.65 -7.03
C TRP A 86 -0.96 25.18 -7.06
N ILE A 87 0.33 24.95 -7.30
CA ILE A 87 0.95 23.62 -7.37
C ILE A 87 1.00 23.03 -5.95
N THR A 88 0.19 22.00 -5.68
CA THR A 88 0.33 21.15 -4.50
C THR A 88 0.61 19.72 -4.98
N ASP A 89 1.85 19.45 -5.38
CA ASP A 89 2.26 18.14 -5.87
C ASP A 89 2.24 17.11 -4.72
N SER A 90 1.39 16.09 -4.84
CA SER A 90 1.53 14.85 -4.06
C SER A 90 1.45 13.66 -5.00
N ALA A 91 2.57 12.96 -5.15
CA ALA A 91 2.72 11.85 -6.09
C ALA A 91 2.38 10.48 -5.48
N VAL A 92 2.09 10.41 -4.16
CA VAL A 92 1.95 9.14 -3.43
C VAL A 92 0.83 9.21 -2.37
N GLY A 93 0.23 8.05 -2.05
CA GLY A 93 -0.84 7.94 -1.06
C GLY A 93 -0.35 7.88 0.39
N SER A 94 -1.16 8.37 1.33
CA SER A 94 -0.81 8.52 2.75
C SER A 94 -0.85 7.24 3.60
N ARG A 95 -1.50 6.16 3.13
CA ARG A 95 -1.75 4.95 3.95
C ARG A 95 -0.61 3.93 3.93
N LEU A 96 0.25 3.96 2.92
CA LEU A 96 1.36 3.01 2.75
C LEU A 96 2.70 3.75 2.82
N VAL A 97 2.83 4.65 3.81
CA VAL A 97 4.06 5.39 4.08
C VAL A 97 4.82 4.74 5.23
N SER A 98 6.14 4.74 5.12
CA SER A 98 7.06 4.30 6.18
C SER A 98 7.95 5.44 6.63
N GLU A 99 8.47 5.33 7.86
CA GLU A 99 9.40 6.31 8.45
C GLU A 99 10.73 6.38 7.69
N SER A 100 11.17 5.25 7.15
CA SER A 100 12.45 5.14 6.43
C SER A 100 12.25 4.58 5.02
N ARG A 101 13.19 4.95 4.13
CA ARG A 101 13.26 4.41 2.78
C ARG A 101 13.49 2.91 2.78
N GLU A 102 14.31 2.43 3.72
CA GLU A 102 14.69 1.03 3.87
C GLU A 102 13.48 0.18 4.23
N THR A 103 12.65 0.64 5.17
CA THR A 103 11.40 -0.04 5.56
C THR A 103 10.41 -0.04 4.40
N ALA A 104 10.20 1.11 3.72
CA ALA A 104 9.32 1.18 2.55
C ALA A 104 9.75 0.21 1.45
N LYS A 105 11.06 0.14 1.16
CA LYS A 105 11.60 -0.77 0.16
C LYS A 105 11.43 -2.23 0.56
N MET A 106 11.70 -2.58 1.81
CA MET A 106 11.54 -3.94 2.31
C MET A 106 10.09 -4.42 2.21
N ILE A 107 9.12 -3.60 2.65
CA ILE A 107 7.68 -3.92 2.55
C ILE A 107 7.29 -4.14 1.08
N PHE A 108 7.78 -3.29 0.18
CA PHE A 108 7.49 -3.44 -1.25
C PHE A 108 8.07 -4.72 -1.82
N ASP A 109 9.35 -5.00 -1.56
CA ASP A 109 10.05 -6.16 -2.10
C ASP A 109 9.49 -7.49 -1.57
N GLU A 110 9.07 -7.53 -0.30
CA GLU A 110 8.51 -8.75 0.31
C GLU A 110 7.07 -9.02 -0.14
N TYR A 111 6.24 -7.97 -0.22
CA TYR A 111 4.79 -8.11 -0.46
C TYR A 111 4.38 -7.69 -1.88
N GLN A 112 5.28 -7.86 -2.87
CA GLN A 112 5.04 -7.43 -4.26
C GLN A 112 3.75 -7.98 -4.86
N ASP A 113 3.37 -9.20 -4.52
CA ASP A 113 2.17 -9.82 -5.08
C ASP A 113 0.88 -9.19 -4.56
N LEU A 114 0.88 -8.70 -3.31
CA LEU A 114 -0.22 -7.87 -2.79
C LEU A 114 -0.27 -6.52 -3.51
N TYR A 115 0.88 -5.89 -3.74
CA TYR A 115 0.96 -4.65 -4.53
C TYR A 115 0.43 -4.85 -5.94
N LYS A 116 0.80 -5.94 -6.63
CA LYS A 116 0.29 -6.27 -7.97
C LYS A 116 -1.22 -6.49 -7.96
N ALA A 117 -1.73 -7.30 -7.04
CA ALA A 117 -3.16 -7.58 -6.92
C ALA A 117 -3.99 -6.30 -6.67
N PHE A 118 -3.44 -5.33 -5.96
CA PHE A 118 -4.09 -4.05 -5.69
C PHE A 118 -3.94 -3.03 -6.84
N MET A 119 -2.73 -2.86 -7.37
CA MET A 119 -2.40 -1.76 -8.29
C MET A 119 -2.57 -2.11 -9.77
N VAL A 120 -2.47 -3.39 -10.14
CA VAL A 120 -2.59 -3.83 -11.53
C VAL A 120 -4.05 -4.23 -11.77
N TYR A 121 -4.77 -3.35 -12.46
CA TYR A 121 -6.13 -3.64 -12.88
C TYR A 121 -6.13 -4.28 -14.27
N ASP A 122 -6.53 -5.54 -14.35
CA ASP A 122 -6.88 -6.17 -15.63
C ASP A 122 -8.39 -6.09 -15.84
N ARG A 123 -8.80 -5.34 -16.86
CA ARG A 123 -10.22 -5.14 -17.18
C ARG A 123 -10.65 -6.19 -18.18
N GLU A 124 -11.39 -7.18 -17.72
CA GLU A 124 -12.17 -8.02 -18.62
C GLU A 124 -13.28 -7.19 -19.27
N VAL A 125 -13.08 -6.79 -20.53
CA VAL A 125 -14.11 -6.18 -21.37
C VAL A 125 -14.97 -7.32 -21.92
N LYS A 126 -16.24 -7.37 -21.51
CA LYS A 126 -17.25 -8.26 -22.11
C LYS A 126 -17.75 -7.68 -23.43
#